data_AF-A0A2U1PI55-F1
#
_entry.id   AF-A0A2U1PI55-F1
#
_cell.length_a   1.000
_cell.length_b   1.000
_cell.length_c   1.000
_cell.angle_alpha   90.00
_cell.angle_beta   90.00
_cell.angle_gamma   90.00
#
_symmetry.space_group_name_H-M   'P 1'
#
loop_
_entity.id
_entity.type
_entity.pdbx_description
1 polymer ?
#
loop_
_entity_poly.entity_id
_entity_poly.type
_entity_poly.pdbx_seq_one_letter_code
_entity_poly.pdbx_strand_id
1 'polypeptide(L)'
;MAIEPNDVRLSIFMRLREELDVEIPLAEQLLNLFRRFHDRVRKRRPEIIRVGSLPDHPLIDYGLYTLERMTGADMRNANNLMLARNELLRSIVEKEKFINNYREM
;
A
#
# COMPACT_ATOMS: atom_id res chain seq x y z
N MET A 1 33.47 -6.26 28.36
CA MET A 1 32.93 -7.49 27.76
C MET A 1 32.98 -7.32 26.26
N ALA A 2 33.79 -8.11 25.55
CA ALA A 2 33.79 -8.11 24.10
C ALA A 2 32.51 -8.80 23.63
N ILE A 3 31.72 -8.16 22.77
CA ILE A 3 30.59 -8.80 22.12
C ILE A 3 31.18 -9.74 21.08
N GLU A 4 30.94 -11.06 21.19
CA GLU A 4 31.44 -11.98 20.17
C GLU A 4 30.77 -11.68 18.83
N PRO A 5 31.49 -11.75 17.69
CA PRO A 5 30.91 -11.52 16.37
C PRO A 5 29.67 -12.37 16.09
N ASN A 6 29.56 -13.54 16.73
CA ASN A 6 28.42 -14.44 16.58
C ASN A 6 27.16 -13.92 17.30
N ASP A 7 27.30 -13.24 18.44
CA ASP A 7 26.17 -12.65 19.18
C ASP A 7 25.57 -11.47 18.42
N VAL A 8 26.43 -10.63 17.82
CA VAL A 8 25.98 -9.53 16.95
C VAL A 8 25.21 -10.08 15.76
N ARG A 9 25.73 -11.16 15.13
CA ARG A 9 25.07 -11.83 14.00
C ARG A 9 23.70 -12.39 14.37
N LEU A 10 23.60 -13.11 15.49
CA LEU A 10 22.34 -13.67 15.94
C LEU A 10 21.30 -12.57 16.22
N SER A 11 21.74 -11.46 16.85
CA SER A 11 20.88 -10.31 17.11
C SER A 11 20.36 -9.65 15.83
N ILE A 12 21.20 -9.49 14.79
CA ILE A 12 20.76 -8.95 13.49
C ILE A 12 19.73 -9.87 12.86
N PHE A 13 19.98 -11.17 12.89
CA PHE A 13 19.08 -12.17 12.31
C PHE A 13 17.70 -12.19 13.00
N MET A 14 17.68 -12.11 14.33
CA MET A 14 16.43 -12.04 15.09
C MET A 14 15.63 -10.78 14.73
N ARG A 15 16.29 -9.61 14.67
CA ARG A 15 15.63 -8.35 14.27
C ARG A 15 15.05 -8.42 12.87
N LEU A 16 15.77 -8.98 11.90
CA LEU A 16 15.26 -9.11 10.54
C LEU A 16 14.03 -10.01 10.46
N ARG A 17 13.96 -11.07 11.28
CA ARG A 17 12.76 -11.90 11.38
C ARG A 17 11.58 -11.15 12.01
N GLU A 18 11.83 -10.43 13.10
CA GLU A 18 10.81 -9.60 13.75
C GLU A 18 10.26 -8.53 12.79
N GLU A 19 11.13 -7.89 12.01
CA GLU A 19 10.72 -6.96 10.96
C GLU A 19 9.84 -7.65 9.90
N LEU A 20 10.26 -8.82 9.39
CA LEU A 20 9.48 -9.59 8.41
C LEU A 20 8.10 -10.00 8.95
N ASP A 21 8.01 -10.41 10.21
CA ASP A 21 6.75 -10.78 10.87
C ASP A 21 5.74 -9.61 10.91
N VAL A 22 6.21 -8.36 10.87
CA VAL A 22 5.37 -7.16 10.80
C VAL A 22 5.11 -6.72 9.36
N GLU A 23 6.13 -6.75 8.52
CA GLU A 23 6.08 -6.24 7.14
C GLU A 23 5.17 -7.09 6.24
N ILE A 24 5.17 -8.41 6.40
CA ILE A 24 4.33 -9.31 5.60
C ILE A 24 2.83 -9.02 5.80
N PRO A 25 2.30 -8.99 7.05
CA PRO A 25 0.92 -8.58 7.28
C PRO A 25 0.63 -7.16 6.80
N LEU A 26 1.57 -6.23 6.96
CA LEU A 26 1.41 -4.85 6.50
C LEU A 26 1.23 -4.78 4.97
N ALA A 27 1.99 -5.55 4.20
CA ALA A 27 1.84 -5.61 2.73
C ALA A 27 0.44 -6.08 2.29
N GLU A 28 -0.17 -6.99 3.05
CA GLU A 28 -1.54 -7.44 2.80
C GLU A 28 -2.58 -6.39 3.22
N GLN A 29 -2.35 -5.68 4.32
CA GLN A 29 -3.20 -4.56 4.73
C GLN A 29 -3.20 -3.44 3.68
N LEU A 30 -2.03 -3.08 3.15
CA LEU A 30 -1.90 -2.10 2.07
C LEU A 30 -2.66 -2.54 0.81
N LEU A 31 -2.59 -3.82 0.45
CA LEU A 31 -3.35 -4.38 -0.67
C LEU A 31 -4.86 -4.27 -0.47
N ASN A 32 -5.34 -4.57 0.74
CA ASN A 32 -6.76 -4.49 1.05
C ASN A 32 -7.27 -3.03 1.07
N LEU A 33 -6.46 -2.08 1.54
CA LEU A 33 -6.78 -0.66 1.42
C LEU A 33 -6.79 -0.21 -0.04
N PHE A 34 -5.80 -0.62 -0.85
CA PHE A 34 -5.77 -0.35 -2.29
C PHE A 34 -7.06 -0.84 -2.97
N ARG A 35 -7.46 -2.10 -2.73
CA ARG A 35 -8.68 -2.69 -3.29
C ARG A 35 -9.92 -1.86 -2.93
N ARG A 36 -10.03 -1.42 -1.67
CA ARG A 36 -11.15 -0.57 -1.21
C ARG A 36 -11.22 0.76 -1.96
N PHE A 37 -10.09 1.45 -2.13
CA PHE A 37 -10.07 2.73 -2.87
C PHE A 37 -10.34 2.52 -4.36
N HIS A 38 -9.74 1.49 -4.96
CA HIS A 38 -9.97 1.12 -6.34
C HIS A 38 -11.45 0.79 -6.61
N ASP A 39 -12.11 0.05 -5.71
CA ASP A 39 -13.53 -0.26 -5.81
C ASP A 39 -14.42 0.98 -5.68
N ARG A 40 -14.07 1.93 -4.80
CA ARG A 40 -14.79 3.22 -4.70
C ARG A 40 -14.70 3.99 -6.01
N VAL A 41 -13.51 4.10 -6.58
CA VAL A 41 -13.29 4.75 -7.89
C VAL A 41 -14.12 4.07 -8.98
N ARG A 42 -14.08 2.73 -9.04
CA ARG A 42 -14.85 1.95 -10.02
C ARG A 42 -16.35 2.18 -9.88
N LYS A 43 -16.87 2.21 -8.65
CA LYS A 43 -18.30 2.43 -8.36
C LYS A 43 -18.77 3.84 -8.64
N ARG A 44 -17.91 4.87 -8.49
CA ARG A 44 -18.27 6.27 -8.78
C ARG A 44 -18.32 6.60 -10.26
N ARG A 45 -17.60 5.87 -11.13
CA ARG A 45 -17.61 6.12 -12.58
C ARG A 45 -19.02 6.18 -13.20
N PRO A 46 -19.93 5.20 -12.98
CA PRO A 46 -21.30 5.30 -13.52
C PRO A 46 -22.11 6.44 -12.89
N GLU A 47 -21.82 6.82 -11.64
CA GLU A 47 -22.47 7.94 -10.97
C GLU A 47 -22.04 9.29 -11.56
N ILE A 48 -20.75 9.48 -11.85
CA ILE A 48 -20.25 10.66 -12.57
C ILE A 48 -20.94 10.79 -13.93
N ILE A 49 -21.04 9.70 -14.69
CA ILE A 49 -21.72 9.69 -16.00
C ILE A 49 -23.20 10.07 -15.85
N ARG A 50 -23.89 9.47 -14.87
CA ARG A 50 -25.29 9.75 -14.60
C ARG A 50 -25.52 11.22 -14.24
N VAL A 51 -24.73 11.76 -13.31
CA VAL A 51 -24.85 13.17 -12.89
C VAL A 51 -24.51 14.12 -14.04
N GLY A 52 -23.45 13.84 -14.81
CA GLY A 52 -23.05 14.63 -15.98
C GLY A 52 -24.02 14.57 -17.15
N SER A 53 -25.01 13.66 -17.14
CA SER A 53 -26.08 13.60 -18.14
C SER A 53 -27.34 14.38 -17.76
N LEU A 54 -27.39 14.94 -16.55
CA LEU A 54 -28.53 15.74 -16.09
C LEU A 54 -28.48 17.15 -16.70
N PRO A 55 -29.64 17.83 -16.84
CA PRO A 55 -29.68 19.21 -17.33
C PRO A 55 -28.86 20.15 -16.46
N ASP A 56 -28.30 21.18 -17.11
CA ASP A 56 -27.48 22.20 -16.46
C ASP A 56 -28.20 22.83 -15.26
N HIS A 57 -27.56 22.72 -14.10
CA HIS A 57 -28.06 23.29 -12.86
C HIS A 57 -26.90 23.43 -11.88
N PRO A 58 -26.77 24.54 -11.13
CA PRO A 58 -25.62 24.76 -10.24
C PRO A 58 -25.37 23.64 -9.20
N LEU A 59 -26.44 22.99 -8.72
CA LEU A 59 -26.32 21.83 -7.83
C LEU A 59 -25.75 20.59 -8.52
N ILE A 60 -26.04 20.40 -9.81
CA ILE A 60 -25.50 19.30 -10.61
C ILE A 60 -24.01 19.53 -10.85
N ASP A 61 -23.61 20.75 -11.21
CA ASP A 61 -22.20 21.11 -11.39
C ASP A 61 -21.39 20.92 -10.11
N TYR A 62 -21.93 21.38 -8.98
CA TYR A 62 -21.30 21.19 -7.68
C TYR A 62 -21.21 19.71 -7.27
N GLY A 63 -22.27 18.94 -7.53
CA GLY A 63 -22.29 17.49 -7.31
C GLY A 63 -21.24 16.77 -8.15
N LEU A 64 -21.15 17.09 -9.45
CA LEU A 64 -20.16 16.55 -10.37
C LEU A 64 -18.74 16.90 -9.92
N TYR A 65 -18.48 18.17 -9.61
CA TYR A 65 -17.21 18.62 -9.06
C TYR A 65 -16.80 17.81 -7.82
N THR A 66 -17.72 17.63 -6.87
CA THR A 66 -17.46 16.88 -5.64
C THR A 66 -17.11 15.42 -5.94
N LEU A 67 -17.88 14.77 -6.82
CA LEU A 67 -17.64 13.38 -7.23
C LEU A 67 -16.28 13.19 -7.91
N GLU A 68 -15.91 14.11 -8.80
CA GLU A 68 -14.61 14.11 -9.47
C GLU A 68 -13.46 14.33 -8.48
N ARG A 69 -13.59 15.28 -7.56
CA ARG A 69 -12.59 15.54 -6.51
C ARG A 69 -12.39 14.33 -5.60
N MET A 70 -13.48 13.69 -5.15
CA MET A 70 -13.41 12.47 -4.34
C MET A 70 -12.77 11.31 -5.12
N THR A 71 -13.11 11.16 -6.39
CA THR A 71 -12.54 10.13 -7.27
C THR A 71 -11.04 10.35 -7.46
N GLY A 72 -10.62 11.58 -7.74
CA GLY A 72 -9.20 11.93 -7.86
C GLY A 72 -8.42 11.77 -6.54
N ALA A 73 -9.05 11.98 -5.39
CA ALA A 73 -8.44 11.70 -4.09
C ALA A 73 -8.25 10.19 -3.87
N ASP A 74 -9.29 9.39 -4.12
CA ASP A 74 -9.21 7.93 -3.95
C ASP A 74 -8.23 7.28 -4.94
N MET A 75 -8.12 7.78 -6.18
CA MET A 75 -7.10 7.34 -7.14
C MET A 75 -5.68 7.61 -6.63
N ARG A 76 -5.42 8.81 -6.09
CA ARG A 76 -4.10 9.15 -5.51
C ARG A 76 -3.77 8.26 -4.32
N ASN A 77 -4.74 8.01 -3.44
CA ASN A 77 -4.56 7.11 -2.31
C ASN A 77 -4.26 5.68 -2.78
N ALA A 78 -5.01 5.15 -3.75
CA ALA A 78 -4.75 3.84 -4.33
C ALA A 78 -3.33 3.74 -4.90
N ASN A 79 -2.90 4.73 -5.70
CA ASN A 79 -1.55 4.76 -6.27
C ASN A 79 -0.46 4.79 -5.19
N ASN A 80 -0.61 5.65 -4.17
CA ASN A 80 0.36 5.74 -3.08
C ASN A 80 0.47 4.44 -2.29
N LEU A 81 -0.65 3.77 -2.02
CA LEU A 81 -0.68 2.48 -1.34
C LEU A 81 -0.01 1.37 -2.17
N MET A 82 -0.22 1.37 -3.49
CA MET A 82 0.44 0.42 -4.39
C MET A 82 1.96 0.64 -4.42
N LEU A 83 2.41 1.90 -4.50
CA LEU A 83 3.84 2.24 -4.44
C LEU A 83 4.47 1.81 -3.12
N ALA A 84 3.84 2.16 -1.99
CA ALA A 84 4.30 1.77 -0.66
C ALA A 84 4.38 0.24 -0.51
N ARG A 85 3.37 -0.48 -1.01
CA ARG A 85 3.35 -1.94 -0.98
C ARG A 85 4.48 -2.54 -1.82
N ASN A 86 4.75 -1.99 -3.01
CA ASN A 86 5.79 -2.52 -3.89
C ASN A 86 7.18 -2.34 -3.27
N GLU A 87 7.45 -1.19 -2.64
CA GLU A 87 8.71 -0.97 -1.93
C GLU A 87 8.83 -1.91 -0.72
N LEU A 88 7.74 -2.09 0.04
CA LEU A 88 7.71 -3.02 1.17
C LEU A 88 8.01 -4.47 0.72
N LEU A 89 7.37 -4.93 -0.36
CA LEU A 89 7.65 -6.25 -0.93
C LEU A 89 9.09 -6.40 -1.41
N ARG A 90 9.67 -5.35 -2.00
CA ARG A 90 11.08 -5.35 -2.38
C ARG A 90 11.97 -5.53 -1.14
N SER A 91 11.69 -4.79 -0.07
CA SER A 91 12.43 -4.89 1.18
C SER A 91 12.30 -6.27 1.83
N ILE A 92 11.09 -6.86 1.84
CA ILE A 92 10.86 -8.23 2.33
C ILE A 92 11.77 -9.22 1.59
N VAL A 93 11.79 -9.19 0.26
CA VAL A 93 12.62 -10.09 -0.57
C VAL A 93 14.11 -9.90 -0.28
N GLU A 94 14.57 -8.67 -0.09
CA GLU A 94 15.96 -8.36 0.25
C GLU A 94 16.34 -8.94 1.63
N LYS A 95 15.48 -8.79 2.64
CA LYS A 95 15.69 -9.35 3.98
C LYS A 95 15.67 -10.88 3.97
N GLU A 96 14.74 -11.50 3.25
CA GLU A 96 14.68 -12.96 3.10
C GLU A 96 15.95 -13.50 2.42
N LYS A 97 16.42 -12.84 1.36
CA LYS A 97 17.67 -13.19 0.68
C LYS A 97 18.88 -13.08 1.63
N PHE A 98 18.94 -12.01 2.42
CA PHE A 98 19.99 -11.83 3.42
C PHE A 98 19.98 -12.99 4.44
N ILE A 99 18.82 -13.32 5.01
CA ILE A 99 18.64 -14.43 5.95
C ILE A 99 19.08 -15.76 5.32
N ASN A 100 18.71 -16.04 4.07
CA ASN A 100 19.04 -17.29 3.40
C ASN A 100 20.54 -17.41 3.12
N ASN A 101 21.18 -16.37 2.59
CA ASN A 101 22.63 -16.35 2.38
C ASN A 101 23.39 -16.63 3.68
N TYR A 102 22.88 -16.14 4.82
CA TYR A 102 23.47 -16.38 6.14
C TYR A 102 23.28 -17.81 6.68
N ARG A 103 22.26 -18.54 6.22
CA ARG A 103 22.06 -19.97 6.59
C ARG A 103 22.97 -20.91 5.82
N GLU A 104 23.44 -20.48 4.64
CA GLU A 104 24.30 -21.25 3.75
C GLU A 104 25.80 -21.07 4.04
N MET A 105 26.18 -20.10 4.89
CA MET A 105 27.55 -19.86 5.37
C MET A 105 27.83 -20.60 6.68
#